data_AF-A0A924TN50-F1
#
_entry.id   AF-A0A924TN50-F1
#
_cell.length_a   1.000
_cell.length_b   1.000
_cell.length_c   1.000
_cell.angle_alpha   90.00
_cell.angle_beta   90.00
_cell.angle_gamma   90.00
#
_symmetry.space_group_name_H-M   'P 1'
#
loop_
_entity.id
_entity.type
_entity.pdbx_description
1 polymer ?
#
loop_
_entity_poly.entity_id
_entity_poly.type
_entity_poly.pdbx_seq_one_letter_code
_entity_poly.pdbx_strand_id
1 'polypeptide(L)' 'SGMVTSGINADTGLVEIIELPNHPFFIGVQYHPELKSTVERPAPLFVSFIGAAKEYNDKKGSLKSAALQDALI' A
#
# COMPACT_ATOMS: atom_id res chain seq x y z
N SER A 1 -11.49 -3.81 14.74
CA SER A 1 -10.09 -4.31 14.84
C SER A 1 -9.79 -5.17 13.63
N GLY A 2 -8.70 -4.90 12.91
CA GLY A 2 -8.33 -5.67 11.71
C GLY A 2 -6.88 -5.46 11.26
N MET A 3 -6.09 -4.75 12.06
CA MET A 3 -4.68 -4.48 11.79
C MET A 3 -3.84 -5.69 12.24
N VAL A 4 -2.83 -6.03 11.45
CA VAL A 4 -1.91 -7.14 11.68
C VAL A 4 -0.52 -6.57 11.92
N THR A 5 0.17 -7.08 12.94
CA THR A 5 1.60 -6.80 13.18
C THR A 5 2.43 -7.75 12.32
N SER A 6 2.88 -7.31 11.14
CA SER A 6 3.59 -8.15 10.18
C SER A 6 5.12 -8.17 10.39
N GLY A 7 5.66 -7.21 11.13
CA GLY A 7 7.08 -7.13 11.45
C GLY A 7 7.32 -6.86 12.92
N ILE A 8 8.05 -7.77 13.56
CA ILE A 8 8.49 -7.65 14.96
C ILE A 8 10.01 -7.81 14.97
N ASN A 9 10.67 -6.90 15.68
CA ASN A 9 12.09 -6.99 15.93
C ASN A 9 12.39 -8.17 16.87
N ALA A 10 13.20 -9.14 16.42
CA ALA A 10 13.46 -10.37 17.16
C ALA A 10 14.24 -10.13 18.47
N ASP A 11 15.03 -9.06 18.54
CA ASP A 11 15.90 -8.76 19.68
C ASP A 11 15.17 -7.95 20.76
N THR A 12 14.34 -6.98 20.34
CA THR A 12 13.65 -6.06 21.27
C THR A 12 12.18 -6.40 21.49
N GLY A 13 11.58 -7.24 20.64
CA GLY A 13 10.16 -7.56 20.65
C GLY A 13 9.25 -6.41 20.20
N LEU A 14 9.83 -5.30 19.71
CA LEU A 14 9.06 -4.14 19.26
C LEU A 14 8.42 -4.40 17.89
N VAL A 15 7.18 -3.93 17.72
CA VAL A 15 6.49 -3.94 16.44
C VAL A 15 7.12 -2.86 15.55
N GLU A 16 7.64 -3.28 14.39
CA GLU A 16 8.24 -2.38 13.42
C GLU A 16 7.41 -2.22 12.16
N ILE A 17 6.52 -3.18 11.86
CA ILE A 17 5.68 -3.15 10.66
C ILE A 17 4.25 -3.56 11.02
N ILE A 18 3.29 -2.78 10.53
CA ILE A 18 1.85 -3.03 10.65
C ILE A 18 1.19 -2.99 9.27
N GLU A 19 0.15 -3.80 9.10
CA GLU A 19 -0.61 -3.90 7.87
C GLU A 19 -2.11 -3.93 8.15
N LEU A 20 -2.93 -3.49 7.19
CA LEU A 20 -4.38 -3.58 7.26
C LEU A 20 -4.90 -4.38 6.06
N PRO A 21 -5.17 -5.69 6.20
CA PRO A 21 -5.51 -6.57 5.08
C PRO A 21 -6.77 -6.18 4.29
N ASN A 22 -7.69 -5.42 4.90
CA ASN A 22 -8.91 -4.96 4.23
C ASN A 22 -8.74 -3.61 3.52
N HIS A 23 -7.52 -3.12 3.36
CA HIS A 23 -7.20 -1.91 2.60
C HIS A 23 -6.33 -2.28 1.41
N PRO A 24 -6.58 -1.73 0.19
CA PRO A 24 -5.86 -2.11 -1.02
C PRO A 24 -4.34 -1.98 -0.92
N PHE A 25 -3.87 -1.02 -0.10
CA PHE A 25 -2.48 -0.92 0.30
C PHE A 25 -2.38 -0.14 1.60
N PHE A 26 -2.03 -0.79 2.70
CA PHE A 26 -1.81 -0.13 3.98
C PHE A 26 -0.66 -0.83 4.70
N ILE A 27 0.47 -0.13 4.78
CA ILE A 27 1.67 -0.59 5.45
C ILE A 27 2.21 0.59 6.26
N GLY A 28 2.39 0.40 7.56
CA GLY A 28 3.07 1.35 8.44
C GLY A 28 4.39 0.76 8.90
N VAL A 29 5.46 1.54 8.86
CA VAL A 29 6.80 1.13 9.30
C VAL A 29 7.34 2.12 10.33
N GLN A 30 8.09 1.62 11.32
CA GLN A 30 8.76 2.46 12.32
C GLN A 30 10.13 2.97 11.83
N TYR A 31 10.85 2.16 11.04
CA TYR A 31 12.12 2.55 10.46
C TYR A 31 11.94 3.55 9.30
N HIS A 32 13.04 4.14 8.83
CA HIS A 32 13.06 5.17 7.78
C HIS A 32 13.49 4.57 6.42
N PRO A 33 12.56 4.00 5.62
CA PRO A 33 12.86 3.40 4.30
C PRO A 33 13.43 4.41 3.29
N GLU A 34 13.11 5.69 3.43
CA GLU A 34 13.59 6.79 2.60
C GLU A 34 15.11 6.95 2.64
N LEU A 35 15.74 6.71 3.79
CA LEU A 35 17.19 6.84 3.93
C LEU A 35 17.95 5.76 3.16
N LYS A 36 17.29 4.64 2.83
CA LYS A 36 17.87 3.52 2.07
C LYS A 36 17.46 3.51 0.60
N SER A 37 16.57 4.41 0.19
CA SER A 37 16.06 4.51 -1.18
C SER A 37 17.00 5.35 -2.04
N THR A 38 17.46 4.80 -3.16
CA THR A 38 18.24 5.55 -4.17
C THR A 38 17.52 5.51 -5.52
N VAL A 39 17.97 6.34 -6.47
CA VAL A 39 17.39 6.38 -7.82
C VAL A 39 17.56 5.03 -8.53
N GLU A 40 18.74 4.41 -8.42
CA GLU A 40 19.01 3.11 -9.05
C GLU A 40 18.38 1.94 -8.28
N ARG A 41 18.14 2.11 -6.98
CA ARG A 41 17.54 1.08 -6.11
C ARG A 41 16.49 1.72 -5.20
N PRO A 42 15.29 1.98 -5.73
CA PRO A 42 14.20 2.54 -4.94
C PRO A 42 13.77 1.54 -3.87
N ALA A 43 13.40 2.03 -2.68
CA ALA A 43 12.93 1.15 -1.62
C ALA A 43 11.65 0.43 -2.07
N PRO A 44 11.54 -0.90 -1.87
CA PRO A 44 10.39 -1.69 -2.33
C PRO A 44 9.05 -1.12 -1.86
N LEU A 45 9.00 -0.59 -0.63
CA LEU A 45 7.79 0.00 -0.06
C LEU A 45 7.21 1.13 -0.94
N PHE A 46 8.05 2.01 -1.47
CA PHE A 46 7.60 3.12 -2.32
C PHE A 46 7.16 2.63 -3.70
N VAL A 47 7.89 1.69 -4.29
CA VAL A 47 7.54 1.09 -5.59
C VAL A 47 6.17 0.41 -5.50
N SER A 48 5.95 -0.39 -4.45
CA SER A 48 4.67 -1.06 -4.22
C SER A 48 3.55 -0.08 -3.91
N PHE A 49 3.81 0.99 -3.15
CA PHE A 49 2.80 2.03 -2.88
C PHE A 49 2.32 2.71 -4.16
N ILE A 50 3.25 3.12 -5.04
CA ILE A 50 2.90 3.75 -6.32
C ILE A 50 2.17 2.76 -7.23
N GLY A 51 2.62 1.50 -7.26
CA GLY A 51 1.93 0.44 -8.01
C GLY A 51 0.48 0.27 -7.57
N ALA A 52 0.23 0.19 -6.27
CA ALA A 52 -1.12 0.08 -5.72
C ALA A 52 -1.96 1.35 -5.96
N ALA A 53 -1.36 2.54 -5.87
CA ALA A 53 -2.04 3.80 -6.19
C ALA A 53 -2.47 3.85 -7.67
N LYS A 54 -1.61 3.38 -8.57
CA LYS A 54 -1.93 3.26 -10.00
C LYS A 54 -3.08 2.29 -10.21
N GLU A 55 -3.01 1.09 -9.64
CA GLU A 55 -4.06 0.07 -9.78
C GLU A 55 -5.40 0.57 -9.23
N TYR A 56 -5.40 1.27 -8.10
CA TYR A 56 -6.58 1.89 -7.53
C TYR A 56 -7.19 2.93 -8.47
N ASN A 57 -6.35 3.78 -9.09
CA ASN A 57 -6.80 4.77 -10.04
C ASN A 57 -7.39 4.13 -11.31
N ASP A 58 -6.74 3.09 -11.84
CA ASP A 58 -7.24 2.37 -13.02
C ASP A 58 -8.61 1.74 -12.74
N LYS A 59 -8.78 1.05 -11.59
CA LYS A 59 -10.06 0.49 -11.16
C LYS A 59 -11.14 1.54 -10.99
N LYS A 60 -10.80 2.71 -10.42
CA LYS A 60 -11.73 3.84 -10.27
C LYS A 60 -12.21 4.38 -11.62
N GLY A 61 -11.33 4.40 -12.62
CA GLY A 61 -11.67 4.78 -14.01
C GLY A 61 -12.69 3.81 -14.62
N SER A 62 -12.46 2.51 -14.50
CA SER A 62 -13.36 1.46 -15.00
C SER A 62 -14.73 1.46 -14.31
N LEU A 63 -14.77 1.67 -12.99
CA LEU A 63 -16.03 1.76 -12.24
C LEU A 63 -16.87 2.97 -12.66
N LYS A 64 -16.22 4.11 -12.94
CA LYS A 64 -16.93 5.30 -13.45
C LYS A 64 -17.51 5.07 -14.84
N SER A 65 -16.79 4.41 -15.76
CA SER A 65 -17.30 4.17 -17.11
C SER A 65 -18.47 3.19 -17.13
N ALA A 66 -18.40 2.14 -16.29
CA ALA A 66 -19.49 1.17 -16.14
C ALA A 66 -20.74 1.83 -15.55
N ALA A 67 -20.60 2.62 -14.47
CA ALA A 67 -21.73 3.33 -13.87
C ALA A 67 -22.36 4.38 -14.82
N LEU A 68 -21.58 5.00 -15.70
CA LEU A 68 -22.08 5.90 -16.75
C LEU A 68 -22.86 5.16 -17.84
N GLN A 69 -22.43 3.95 -18.22
CA GLN A 69 -23.16 3.11 -19.19
C GLN A 69 -24.50 2.63 -18.63
N ASP A 70 -24.55 2.23 -17.36
CA ASP A 70 -25.78 1.80 -16.69
C ASP A 70 -26.79 2.96 -16.52
N ALA A 71 -26.32 4.21 -16.40
CA ALA A 71 -27.17 5.39 -16.30
C ALA A 71 -27.69 5.92 -17.65
N LEU A 72 -27.16 5.38 -18.76
CA LEU A 72 -27.49 5.78 -20.14
C LEU A 72 -28.42 4.78 -20.86
N ILE A 73 -28.82 3.69 -20.18
CA ILE A 73 -29.79 2.68 -20.64
C ILE A 73 -31.08 2.87 -19.84
#